data_AF-A0A9E3Y6K7-F1
#
_entry.id   AF-A0A9E3Y6K7-F1
#
_cell.length_a   1.000
_cell.length_b   1.000
_cell.length_c   1.000
_cell.angle_alpha   90.00
_cell.angle_beta   90.00
_cell.angle_gamma   90.00
#
_symmetry.space_group_name_H-M   'P 1'
#
loop_
_entity.id
_entity.type
_entity.pdbx_description
1 polymer ?
#
loop_
_entity_poly.entity_id
_entity_poly.type
_entity_poly.pdbx_seq_one_letter_code
_entity_poly.pdbx_strand_id
1 'polypeptide(L)'
;MTDPTNAGSDVPAPLAALVDRSRRIGADPRLVLHGGGNTSAKGTLVDHLGREQNVLWVKGSGSDMGTSVPRDYPALRLEELTALSSVEEMTDDEMVAYVARALVDPTSPRPSIETLLHAFVPRTHIDHVHADSICALTNHARGREVVAEVLGDGYAYVDWVMPGFELAKVVGRLADFEGVVLANHGLFCWSDDSDDCYRRTIDAVGWADDHIAATGTSTAGARRVGDLDAAYTDRVLVNVRGAVSERSHKVLLVDERLRDVADRSDVATIVAGGVSSADHMLRIKPWSAVVEDPTPAGVRAAVATYVDAYRAYFERHRHKLPDGFSMHDPAPTVVLVPGLGAVTAGPDHRTARVA
;
A
#
# COMPACT_ATOMS: atom_id res chain seq x y z
N MET A 1 -3.17 48.95 2.01
CA MET A 1 -2.98 47.69 2.75
C MET A 1 -4.07 46.75 2.29
N THR A 2 -3.78 46.01 1.23
CA THR A 2 -4.67 44.96 0.71
C THR A 2 -4.38 43.68 1.49
N ASP A 3 -5.43 43.08 2.01
CA ASP A 3 -5.43 41.80 2.69
C ASP A 3 -4.83 40.70 1.78
N PRO A 4 -3.74 40.02 2.17
CA PRO A 4 -3.06 39.02 1.35
C PRO A 4 -3.80 37.66 1.32
N THR A 5 -4.98 37.54 1.92
CA THR A 5 -5.72 36.28 1.99
C THR A 5 -6.79 36.10 0.92
N ASN A 6 -6.86 37.00 -0.07
CA ASN A 6 -7.87 36.97 -1.13
C ASN A 6 -7.28 36.95 -2.55
N ALA A 7 -6.25 36.13 -2.76
CA ALA A 7 -5.96 35.58 -4.09
C ALA A 7 -6.76 34.28 -4.18
N GLY A 8 -7.89 34.29 -4.90
CA GLY A 8 -8.55 33.06 -5.30
C GLY A 8 -7.55 32.22 -6.08
N SER A 9 -6.91 31.26 -5.45
CA SER A 9 -5.93 30.38 -6.09
C SER A 9 -6.70 29.51 -7.06
N ASP A 10 -6.64 29.86 -8.34
CA ASP A 10 -7.07 28.99 -9.42
C ASP A 10 -6.14 27.77 -9.38
N VAL A 11 -6.63 26.66 -8.82
CA VAL A 11 -5.88 25.41 -8.76
C VAL A 11 -5.60 25.00 -10.20
N PRO A 12 -4.34 24.78 -10.61
CA PRO A 12 -4.03 24.38 -11.98
C PRO A 12 -4.87 23.18 -12.41
N ALA A 13 -5.42 23.21 -13.64
CA ALA A 13 -6.34 22.17 -14.11
C ALA A 13 -5.80 20.73 -13.96
N PRO A 14 -4.51 20.43 -14.26
CA PRO A 14 -3.95 19.09 -14.03
C PRO A 14 -3.93 18.69 -12.55
N LEU A 15 -3.70 19.63 -11.64
CA LEU A 15 -3.73 19.40 -10.19
C LEU A 15 -5.16 19.18 -9.68
N ALA A 16 -6.13 19.94 -10.19
CA ALA A 16 -7.54 19.73 -9.86
C ALA A 16 -8.00 18.33 -10.31
N ALA A 17 -7.66 17.92 -11.54
CA ALA A 17 -7.96 16.60 -12.07
C ALA A 17 -7.24 15.48 -11.28
N LEU A 18 -5.99 15.70 -10.88
CA LEU A 18 -5.24 14.79 -10.00
C LEU A 18 -5.97 14.53 -8.68
N VAL A 19 -6.42 15.59 -8.02
CA VAL A 19 -7.12 15.48 -6.72
C VAL A 19 -8.44 14.71 -6.89
N ASP A 20 -9.22 15.02 -7.92
CA ASP A 20 -10.47 14.29 -8.22
C ASP A 20 -10.20 12.79 -8.46
N ARG A 21 -9.28 12.48 -9.38
CA ARG A 21 -8.91 11.11 -9.72
C ARG A 21 -8.39 10.33 -8.51
N SER A 22 -7.56 10.97 -7.70
CA SER A 22 -7.02 10.32 -6.50
C SER A 22 -8.09 9.98 -5.48
N ARG A 23 -9.09 10.86 -5.29
CA ARG A 23 -10.22 10.57 -4.41
C ARG A 23 -11.06 9.42 -4.94
N ARG A 24 -11.27 9.34 -6.25
CA ARG A 24 -12.00 8.22 -6.88
C ARG A 24 -11.27 6.89 -6.70
N ILE A 25 -9.93 6.87 -6.82
CA ILE A 25 -9.12 5.68 -6.56
C ILE A 25 -9.14 5.34 -5.06
N GLY A 26 -8.88 6.32 -4.19
CA GLY A 26 -8.81 6.12 -2.74
C GLY A 26 -10.17 5.87 -2.06
N ALA A 27 -11.28 5.98 -2.80
CA ALA A 27 -12.60 5.59 -2.32
C ALA A 27 -12.80 4.06 -2.33
N ASP A 28 -12.00 3.32 -3.11
CA ASP A 28 -12.06 1.85 -3.15
C ASP A 28 -10.84 1.24 -2.42
N PRO A 29 -11.05 0.61 -1.25
CA PRO A 29 -9.96 0.01 -0.49
C PRO A 29 -9.30 -1.18 -1.18
N ARG A 30 -9.91 -1.74 -2.23
CA ARG A 30 -9.33 -2.83 -3.03
C ARG A 30 -8.22 -2.35 -3.97
N LEU A 31 -8.18 -1.04 -4.26
CA LEU A 31 -7.16 -0.42 -5.11
C LEU A 31 -5.95 0.03 -4.28
N VAL A 32 -6.23 0.75 -3.19
CA VAL A 32 -5.20 1.30 -2.30
C VAL A 32 -5.67 1.23 -0.86
N LEU A 33 -4.82 0.71 0.01
CA LEU A 33 -5.03 0.75 1.45
C LEU A 33 -4.51 2.08 2.01
N HIS A 34 -5.00 2.49 3.18
CA HIS A 34 -4.68 3.78 3.79
C HIS A 34 -3.17 4.10 3.77
N GLY A 35 -2.78 5.12 3.01
CA GLY A 35 -1.41 5.60 2.87
C GLY A 35 -0.58 4.96 1.74
N GLY A 36 -1.06 3.84 1.19
CA GLY A 36 -0.49 3.13 0.05
C GLY A 36 -0.80 3.77 -1.31
N GLY A 37 -0.17 3.23 -2.36
CA GLY A 37 -0.22 3.76 -3.72
C GLY A 37 0.27 5.21 -3.83
N ASN A 38 0.22 5.77 -5.02
CA ASN A 38 0.45 7.19 -5.27
C ASN A 38 -0.05 7.60 -6.66
N THR A 39 -0.31 8.88 -6.81
CA THR A 39 -0.78 9.46 -8.07
C THR A 39 -0.02 10.74 -8.33
N SER A 40 0.09 11.08 -9.62
CA SER A 40 0.72 12.33 -10.03
C SER A 40 0.05 12.97 -11.24
N ALA A 41 0.32 14.26 -11.40
CA ALA A 41 0.06 14.99 -12.63
C ALA A 41 1.23 15.90 -12.97
N LYS A 42 1.51 16.06 -14.27
CA LYS A 42 2.47 17.03 -14.79
C LYS A 42 1.73 18.26 -15.33
N GLY A 43 2.37 19.42 -15.28
CA GLY A 43 1.84 20.66 -15.86
C GLY A 43 2.77 21.83 -15.58
N THR A 44 2.24 23.04 -15.59
CA THR A 44 3.02 24.25 -15.34
C THR A 44 2.58 24.97 -14.07
N LEU A 45 3.53 25.61 -13.38
CA LEU A 45 3.24 26.59 -12.33
C LEU A 45 4.17 27.79 -12.44
N VAL A 46 3.77 28.90 -11.82
CA VAL A 46 4.62 30.08 -11.65
C VAL A 46 5.27 30.04 -10.28
N ASP A 47 6.60 30.10 -10.23
CA ASP A 47 7.35 30.04 -8.97
C ASP A 47 7.44 31.39 -8.23
N HIS A 48 8.14 31.40 -7.09
CA HIS A 48 8.32 32.58 -6.24
C HIS A 48 9.07 33.76 -6.91
N LEU A 49 9.70 33.54 -8.06
CA LEU A 49 10.37 34.57 -8.87
C LEU A 49 9.55 34.98 -10.10
N GLY A 50 8.33 34.45 -10.26
CA GLY A 50 7.50 34.72 -11.43
C GLY A 50 7.88 33.91 -12.68
N ARG A 51 8.67 32.84 -12.52
CA ARG A 51 9.08 31.98 -13.65
C ARG A 51 8.06 30.87 -13.85
N GLU A 52 7.59 30.68 -15.08
CA GLU A 52 6.84 29.49 -15.45
C GLU A 52 7.79 28.28 -15.51
N GLN A 53 7.43 27.19 -14.83
CA GLN A 53 8.21 25.96 -14.75
C GLN A 53 7.31 24.74 -14.99
N ASN A 54 7.84 23.71 -15.67
CA ASN A 54 7.15 22.43 -15.68
C ASN A 54 7.34 21.75 -14.33
N VAL A 55 6.28 21.16 -13.83
CA VAL A 55 6.27 20.52 -12.53
C VAL A 55 5.57 19.18 -12.55
N LEU A 56 5.96 18.35 -11.60
CA LEU A 56 5.27 17.15 -11.18
C LEU A 56 4.59 17.44 -9.84
N TRP A 57 3.27 17.34 -9.79
CA TRP A 57 2.53 17.20 -8.54
C TRP A 57 2.41 15.70 -8.24
N VAL A 58 2.88 15.26 -7.07
CA VAL A 58 2.88 13.85 -6.66
C VAL A 58 2.42 13.73 -5.22
N LYS A 59 1.73 12.64 -4.88
CA LYS A 59 1.21 12.41 -3.52
C LYS A 59 2.31 12.57 -2.46
N GLY A 60 2.02 13.33 -1.42
CA GLY A 60 2.83 13.46 -0.22
C GLY A 60 2.79 12.19 0.64
N SER A 61 3.92 11.90 1.28
CA SER A 61 4.05 10.87 2.30
C SER A 61 3.10 11.16 3.47
N GLY A 62 2.24 10.20 3.80
CA GLY A 62 1.26 10.32 4.89
C GLY A 62 -0.11 10.87 4.49
N SER A 63 -0.29 11.36 3.26
CA SER A 63 -1.59 11.78 2.75
C SER A 63 -2.42 10.58 2.27
N ASP A 64 -3.72 10.62 2.57
CA ASP A 64 -4.71 9.64 2.15
C ASP A 64 -5.37 10.09 0.84
N MET A 65 -5.31 9.25 -0.20
CA MET A 65 -5.87 9.56 -1.52
C MET A 65 -7.37 9.81 -1.49
N GLY A 66 -8.12 9.07 -0.65
CA GLY A 66 -9.58 9.18 -0.57
C GLY A 66 -10.06 10.53 -0.03
N THR A 67 -9.19 11.24 0.70
CA THR A 67 -9.50 12.55 1.29
C THR A 67 -8.53 13.65 0.88
N SER A 68 -7.71 13.43 -0.16
CA SER A 68 -6.63 14.33 -0.50
C SER A 68 -7.14 15.70 -0.97
N VAL A 69 -6.33 16.73 -0.79
CA VAL A 69 -6.57 18.10 -1.25
C VAL A 69 -5.32 18.63 -1.98
N PRO A 70 -5.37 19.76 -2.71
CA PRO A 70 -4.21 20.23 -3.48
C PRO A 70 -2.88 20.31 -2.71
N ARG A 71 -2.91 20.71 -1.43
CA ARG A 71 -1.70 20.77 -0.57
C ARG A 71 -1.05 19.42 -0.28
N ASP A 72 -1.77 18.31 -0.49
CA ASP A 72 -1.26 16.95 -0.33
C ASP A 72 -0.39 16.51 -1.52
N TYR A 73 -0.29 17.33 -2.56
CA TYR A 73 0.52 17.09 -3.75
C TYR A 73 1.60 18.16 -3.88
N PRO A 74 2.74 18.03 -3.18
CA PRO A 74 3.90 18.89 -3.41
C PRO A 74 4.23 18.99 -4.90
N ALA A 75 4.54 20.21 -5.35
CA ALA A 75 5.06 20.45 -6.68
C ALA A 75 6.58 20.31 -6.70
N LEU A 76 7.09 19.56 -7.67
CA LEU A 76 8.52 19.37 -7.89
C LEU A 76 8.92 19.79 -9.31
N ARG A 77 10.10 20.39 -9.46
CA ARG A 77 10.66 20.81 -10.75
C ARG A 77 10.90 19.59 -11.64
N LEU A 78 10.14 19.47 -12.71
CA LEU A 78 10.13 18.27 -13.54
C LEU A 78 11.46 18.07 -14.28
N GLU A 79 12.09 19.16 -14.73
CA GLU A 79 13.38 19.11 -15.42
C GLU A 79 14.49 18.58 -14.51
N GLU A 80 14.50 18.98 -13.23
CA GLU A 80 15.47 18.47 -12.26
C GLU A 80 15.28 16.98 -12.00
N LEU A 81 14.03 16.53 -11.86
CA LEU A 81 13.72 15.11 -11.66
C LEU A 81 14.11 14.29 -12.89
N THR A 82 13.67 14.68 -14.09
CA THR A 82 13.92 13.93 -15.33
C THR A 82 15.40 13.87 -15.70
N ALA A 83 16.19 14.90 -15.37
CA ALA A 83 17.64 14.86 -15.56
C ALA A 83 18.32 13.72 -14.79
N LEU A 84 17.75 13.29 -13.66
CA LEU A 84 18.28 12.16 -12.88
C LEU A 84 18.24 10.83 -13.63
N SER A 85 17.43 10.69 -14.69
CA SER A 85 17.40 9.47 -15.52
C SER A 85 18.74 9.15 -16.19
N SER A 86 19.60 10.16 -16.34
CA SER A 86 20.97 10.03 -16.90
C SER A 86 22.01 9.53 -15.89
N VAL A 87 21.68 9.51 -14.60
CA VAL A 87 22.56 9.01 -13.55
C VAL A 87 22.63 7.49 -13.63
N GLU A 88 23.82 6.91 -13.49
CA GLU A 88 24.04 5.47 -13.63
C GLU A 88 23.44 4.70 -12.45
N GLU A 89 23.84 5.06 -11.22
CA GLU A 89 23.41 4.46 -9.96
C GLU A 89 23.13 5.56 -8.92
N MET A 90 22.23 5.28 -7.98
CA MET A 90 21.87 6.21 -6.91
C MET A 90 21.44 5.44 -5.66
N THR A 91 21.97 5.83 -4.49
CA THR A 91 21.52 5.26 -3.21
C THR A 91 20.15 5.82 -2.81
N ASP A 92 19.42 5.12 -1.93
CA ASP A 92 18.11 5.59 -1.43
C ASP A 92 18.22 6.97 -0.74
N ASP A 93 19.30 7.20 0.02
CA ASP A 93 19.54 8.47 0.71
C ASP A 93 19.79 9.62 -0.28
N GLU A 94 20.57 9.37 -1.34
CA GLU A 94 20.77 10.34 -2.42
C GLU A 94 19.47 10.61 -3.17
N MET A 95 18.69 9.57 -3.47
CA MET A 95 17.39 9.69 -4.13
C MET A 95 16.45 10.58 -3.33
N VAL A 96 16.29 10.31 -2.03
CA VAL A 96 15.46 11.11 -1.13
C VAL A 96 15.96 12.56 -1.09
N ALA A 97 17.27 12.77 -1.00
CA ALA A 97 17.85 14.11 -0.96
C ALA A 97 17.65 14.88 -2.28
N TYR A 98 17.80 14.23 -3.43
CA TYR A 98 17.66 14.87 -4.75
C TYR A 98 16.20 15.18 -5.06
N VAL A 99 15.28 14.26 -4.76
CA VAL A 99 13.85 14.52 -4.87
C VAL A 99 13.44 15.67 -3.95
N ALA A 100 13.96 15.76 -2.73
CA ALA A 100 13.68 16.87 -1.83
C ALA A 100 14.20 18.22 -2.36
N ARG A 101 15.36 18.25 -3.04
CA ARG A 101 15.90 19.47 -3.66
C ARG A 101 15.03 19.99 -4.81
N ALA A 102 14.31 19.10 -5.49
CA ALA A 102 13.41 19.45 -6.58
C ALA A 102 12.11 20.12 -6.11
N LEU A 103 11.80 20.16 -4.81
CA LEU A 103 10.61 20.84 -4.29
C LEU A 103 10.59 22.32 -4.70
N VAL A 104 9.44 22.75 -5.23
CA VAL A 104 9.18 24.16 -5.55
C VAL A 104 9.06 24.96 -4.25
N ASP A 105 8.27 24.44 -3.31
CA ASP A 105 8.12 24.97 -1.95
C ASP A 105 8.73 23.97 -0.95
N PRO A 106 9.84 24.31 -0.28
CA PRO A 106 10.52 23.42 0.65
C PRO A 106 9.72 23.14 1.93
N THR A 107 8.63 23.87 2.18
CA THR A 107 7.73 23.66 3.33
C THR A 107 6.60 22.67 3.02
N SER A 108 6.47 22.25 1.76
CA SER A 108 5.47 21.27 1.36
C SER A 108 5.72 19.89 2.00
N PRO A 109 4.69 19.02 2.09
CA PRO A 109 4.86 17.66 2.56
C PRO A 109 5.96 16.92 1.81
N ARG A 110 6.64 15.99 2.51
CA ARG A 110 7.63 15.12 1.86
C ARG A 110 6.95 14.35 0.72
N PRO A 111 7.47 14.37 -0.52
CA PRO A 111 6.87 13.65 -1.65
C PRO A 111 6.98 12.13 -1.47
N SER A 112 6.26 11.37 -2.31
CA SER A 112 6.38 9.90 -2.34
C SER A 112 7.83 9.47 -2.61
N ILE A 113 8.28 8.37 -2.00
CA ILE A 113 9.58 7.77 -2.33
C ILE A 113 9.64 7.28 -3.78
N GLU A 114 8.47 7.06 -4.39
CA GLU A 114 8.31 6.59 -5.76
C GLU A 114 8.21 7.72 -6.79
N THR A 115 8.52 8.95 -6.39
CA THR A 115 8.43 10.15 -7.25
C THR A 115 9.15 9.97 -8.60
N LEU A 116 10.29 9.27 -8.63
CA LEU A 116 11.03 9.05 -9.88
C LEU A 116 10.32 8.10 -10.84
N LEU A 117 9.51 7.14 -10.35
CA LEU A 117 8.67 6.28 -11.19
C LEU A 117 7.65 7.14 -11.96
N HIS A 118 7.10 8.17 -11.31
CA HIS A 118 6.22 9.14 -11.97
C HIS A 118 6.96 10.10 -12.90
N ALA A 119 8.15 10.54 -12.51
CA ALA A 119 8.91 11.54 -13.27
C ALA A 119 9.42 10.98 -14.60
N PHE A 120 9.90 9.74 -14.62
CA PHE A 120 10.53 9.15 -15.80
C PHE A 120 9.55 8.67 -16.87
N VAL A 121 8.25 8.56 -16.54
CA VAL A 121 7.21 8.30 -17.53
C VAL A 121 6.78 9.63 -18.18
N PRO A 122 6.98 9.84 -19.49
CA PRO A 122 6.65 11.09 -20.20
C PRO A 122 5.15 11.23 -20.52
N ARG A 123 4.30 11.08 -19.50
CA ARG A 123 2.84 11.25 -19.58
C ARG A 123 2.34 12.22 -18.52
N THR A 124 1.23 12.88 -18.80
CA THR A 124 0.67 13.88 -17.87
C THR A 124 0.20 13.24 -16.58
N HIS A 125 -0.59 12.18 -16.64
CA HIS A 125 -1.23 11.56 -15.48
C HIS A 125 -0.71 10.14 -15.27
N ILE A 126 -0.35 9.83 -14.04
CA ILE A 126 0.16 8.51 -13.64
C ILE A 126 -0.52 8.10 -12.35
N ASP A 127 -1.01 6.87 -12.33
CA ASP A 127 -1.61 6.23 -11.17
C ASP A 127 -0.79 5.00 -10.79
N HIS A 128 -0.58 4.84 -9.49
CA HIS A 128 0.00 3.67 -8.89
C HIS A 128 -0.90 3.15 -7.80
N VAL A 129 -1.31 1.89 -7.94
CA VAL A 129 -2.21 1.22 -7.01
C VAL A 129 -1.61 -0.11 -6.57
N HIS A 130 -1.86 -0.48 -5.32
CA HIS A 130 -1.49 -1.78 -4.75
C HIS A 130 -2.69 -2.71 -4.76
N ALA A 131 -3.35 -2.84 -5.91
CA ALA A 131 -4.64 -3.50 -6.00
C ALA A 131 -4.53 -4.98 -5.59
N ASP A 132 -5.46 -5.44 -4.74
CA ASP A 132 -5.41 -6.79 -4.15
C ASP A 132 -5.39 -7.88 -5.21
N SER A 133 -6.18 -7.73 -6.27
CA SER A 133 -6.25 -8.70 -7.37
C SER A 133 -4.98 -8.73 -8.20
N ILE A 134 -4.37 -7.58 -8.49
CA ILE A 134 -3.05 -7.53 -9.18
C ILE A 134 -1.98 -8.22 -8.32
N CYS A 135 -1.94 -7.94 -7.02
CA CYS A 135 -1.05 -8.64 -6.09
C CYS A 135 -1.33 -10.15 -6.05
N ALA A 136 -2.60 -10.56 -6.07
CA ALA A 136 -2.97 -11.99 -6.10
C ALA A 136 -2.50 -12.69 -7.38
N LEU A 137 -2.63 -12.04 -8.56
CA LEU A 137 -2.10 -12.58 -9.82
C LEU A 137 -0.58 -12.70 -9.77
N THR A 138 0.11 -11.66 -9.29
CA THR A 138 1.59 -11.62 -9.31
C THR A 138 2.26 -12.52 -8.27
N ASN A 139 1.64 -12.70 -7.10
CA ASN A 139 2.14 -13.59 -6.04
C ASN A 139 1.98 -15.09 -6.38
N HIS A 140 1.33 -15.42 -7.49
CA HIS A 140 1.24 -16.78 -8.00
C HIS A 140 2.57 -17.23 -8.64
N ALA A 141 2.91 -18.52 -8.53
CA ALA A 141 4.16 -19.06 -9.11
C ALA A 141 4.28 -18.88 -10.63
N ARG A 142 3.14 -18.73 -11.32
CA ARG A 142 3.04 -18.41 -12.76
C ARG A 142 2.60 -16.96 -13.01
N GLY A 143 2.89 -16.05 -12.09
CA GLY A 143 2.31 -14.70 -12.10
C GLY A 143 2.56 -13.91 -13.39
N ARG A 144 3.74 -14.02 -13.98
CA ARG A 144 4.05 -13.41 -15.28
C ARG A 144 3.15 -13.91 -16.41
N GLU A 145 2.94 -15.22 -16.49
CA GLU A 145 2.09 -15.84 -17.53
C GLU A 145 0.63 -15.42 -17.34
N VAL A 146 0.13 -15.51 -16.11
CA VAL A 146 -1.26 -15.16 -15.79
C VAL A 146 -1.52 -13.67 -16.04
N VAL A 147 -0.62 -12.78 -15.64
CA VAL A 147 -0.78 -11.34 -15.91
C VAL A 147 -0.81 -11.07 -17.42
N ALA A 148 0.05 -11.70 -18.22
CA ALA A 148 0.02 -11.54 -19.67
C ALA A 148 -1.29 -12.06 -20.27
N GLU A 149 -1.83 -13.17 -19.76
CA GLU A 149 -3.09 -13.75 -20.21
C GLU A 149 -4.31 -12.86 -19.86
N VAL A 150 -4.26 -12.16 -18.73
CA VAL A 150 -5.38 -11.33 -18.22
C VAL A 150 -5.33 -9.89 -18.73
N LEU A 151 -4.17 -9.23 -18.67
CA LEU A 151 -4.04 -7.81 -19.04
C LEU A 151 -3.62 -7.61 -20.51
N GLY A 152 -3.11 -8.66 -21.16
CA GLY A 152 -2.67 -8.61 -22.55
C GLY A 152 -1.38 -7.83 -22.77
N ASP A 153 -1.00 -7.72 -24.06
CA ASP A 153 0.30 -7.15 -24.49
C ASP A 153 0.42 -5.62 -24.28
N GLY A 154 -0.68 -4.95 -23.93
CA GLY A 154 -0.69 -3.51 -23.63
C GLY A 154 -0.02 -3.15 -22.30
N TYR A 155 0.22 -4.14 -21.43
CA TYR A 155 0.83 -3.95 -20.10
C TYR A 155 2.16 -4.70 -20.00
N ALA A 156 3.20 -3.98 -19.58
CA ALA A 156 4.48 -4.61 -19.31
C ALA A 156 4.47 -5.36 -17.96
N TYR A 157 5.34 -6.35 -17.80
CA TYR A 157 5.57 -7.06 -16.54
C TYR A 157 7.04 -6.94 -16.12
N VAL A 158 7.25 -6.47 -14.89
CA VAL A 158 8.58 -6.37 -14.26
C VAL A 158 8.63 -7.33 -13.08
N ASP A 159 9.63 -8.23 -13.08
CA ASP A 159 9.89 -9.11 -11.94
C ASP A 159 10.20 -8.28 -10.68
N TRP A 160 10.16 -8.91 -9.51
CA TRP A 160 10.36 -8.17 -8.27
C TRP A 160 11.73 -7.47 -8.25
N VAL A 161 11.69 -6.15 -8.14
CA VAL A 161 12.84 -5.27 -7.91
C VAL A 161 12.51 -4.44 -6.69
N MET A 162 13.51 -4.22 -5.84
CA MET A 162 13.37 -3.31 -4.71
C MET A 162 12.93 -1.92 -5.20
N PRO A 163 11.84 -1.34 -4.66
CA PRO A 163 11.41 0.00 -5.05
C PRO A 163 12.51 1.03 -4.81
N GLY A 164 12.77 1.87 -5.82
CA GLY A 164 13.86 2.83 -5.78
C GLY A 164 14.28 3.29 -7.18
N PHE A 165 15.49 3.84 -7.28
CA PHE A 165 16.00 4.47 -8.51
C PHE A 165 16.09 3.50 -9.70
N GLU A 166 16.61 2.29 -9.48
CA GLU A 166 16.74 1.29 -10.56
C GLU A 166 15.38 0.88 -11.13
N LEU A 167 14.39 0.67 -10.25
CA LEU A 167 13.03 0.39 -10.68
C LEU A 167 12.45 1.56 -11.49
N ALA A 168 12.66 2.81 -11.06
CA ALA A 168 12.22 3.98 -11.81
C ALA A 168 12.81 4.01 -13.23
N LYS A 169 14.10 3.69 -13.41
CA LYS A 169 14.73 3.61 -14.73
C LYS A 169 14.13 2.50 -15.60
N VAL A 170 13.83 1.34 -15.01
CA VAL A 170 13.15 0.25 -15.73
C VAL A 170 11.78 0.71 -16.21
N VAL A 171 10.97 1.29 -15.32
CA VAL A 171 9.62 1.78 -15.64
C VAL A 171 9.66 2.89 -16.70
N GLY A 172 10.61 3.83 -16.61
CA GLY A 172 10.78 4.89 -17.61
C GLY A 172 11.05 4.37 -19.03
N ARG A 173 11.72 3.21 -19.17
CA ARG A 173 11.95 2.57 -20.47
C ARG A 173 10.72 1.84 -21.02
N LEU A 174 9.67 1.68 -20.22
CA LEU A 174 8.42 1.00 -20.57
C LEU A 174 7.28 1.98 -20.84
N ALA A 175 7.57 3.27 -21.01
CA ALA A 175 6.58 4.32 -21.20
C ALA A 175 5.68 4.19 -22.45
N ASP A 176 6.06 3.35 -23.41
CA ASP A 176 5.27 3.07 -24.61
C ASP A 176 4.09 2.13 -24.35
N PHE A 177 4.07 1.42 -23.22
CA PHE A 177 2.94 0.59 -22.78
C PHE A 177 1.79 1.46 -22.23
N GLU A 178 0.64 0.85 -21.97
CA GLU A 178 -0.49 1.51 -21.29
C GLU A 178 -0.28 1.57 -19.76
N GLY A 179 0.52 0.65 -19.25
CA GLY A 179 0.90 0.53 -17.86
C GLY A 179 1.94 -0.57 -17.65
N VAL A 180 2.35 -0.75 -16.40
CA VAL A 180 3.27 -1.81 -15.99
C VAL A 180 2.80 -2.46 -14.69
N VAL A 181 2.81 -3.79 -14.67
CA VAL A 181 2.63 -4.60 -13.47
C VAL A 181 3.97 -4.89 -12.85
N LEU A 182 4.10 -4.58 -11.57
CA LEU A 182 5.28 -4.81 -10.76
C LEU A 182 5.02 -6.02 -9.85
N ALA A 183 5.79 -7.09 -10.03
CA ALA A 183 5.58 -8.33 -9.28
C ALA A 183 5.65 -8.12 -7.76
N ASN A 184 4.66 -8.64 -7.04
CA ASN A 184 4.53 -8.53 -5.57
C ASN A 184 4.46 -7.09 -5.06
N HIS A 185 4.04 -6.15 -5.91
CA HIS A 185 4.04 -4.73 -5.61
C HIS A 185 2.74 -4.05 -6.03
N GLY A 186 2.40 -4.03 -7.32
CA GLY A 186 1.18 -3.37 -7.79
C GLY A 186 1.16 -3.04 -9.26
N LEU A 187 0.34 -2.07 -9.63
CA LEU A 187 0.09 -1.62 -11.00
C LEU A 187 0.41 -0.14 -11.13
N PHE A 188 1.08 0.23 -12.21
CA PHE A 188 1.17 1.60 -12.72
C PHE A 188 0.40 1.72 -14.02
N CYS A 189 -0.39 2.78 -14.15
CA CYS A 189 -1.07 3.16 -15.39
C CYS A 189 -0.79 4.63 -15.69
N TRP A 190 -0.84 5.01 -16.96
CA TRP A 190 -0.65 6.41 -17.35
C TRP A 190 -1.44 6.80 -18.58
N SER A 191 -1.74 8.10 -18.69
CA SER A 191 -2.33 8.72 -19.88
C SER A 191 -2.07 10.23 -19.88
N ASP A 192 -2.30 10.88 -21.01
CA ASP A 192 -2.28 12.34 -21.11
C ASP A 192 -3.62 12.97 -20.69
N ASP A 193 -4.67 12.15 -20.58
CA ASP A 193 -5.98 12.52 -20.03
C ASP A 193 -6.23 11.85 -18.67
N SER A 194 -6.80 12.60 -17.72
CA SER A 194 -6.98 12.13 -16.35
C SER A 194 -8.04 11.03 -16.24
N ASP A 195 -9.15 11.17 -16.95
CA ASP A 195 -10.23 10.18 -16.92
C ASP A 195 -9.83 8.89 -17.64
N ASP A 196 -9.05 9.00 -18.71
CA ASP A 196 -8.46 7.86 -19.39
C ASP A 196 -7.45 7.10 -18.50
N CYS A 197 -6.59 7.82 -17.77
CA CYS A 197 -5.67 7.22 -16.79
C CYS A 197 -6.42 6.44 -15.70
N TYR A 198 -7.50 7.05 -15.17
CA TYR A 198 -8.37 6.40 -14.20
C TYR A 198 -9.02 5.15 -14.80
N ARG A 199 -9.62 5.27 -15.99
CA ARG A 199 -10.31 4.17 -16.67
C ARG A 199 -9.36 3.00 -16.91
N ARG A 200 -8.14 3.23 -17.40
CA ARG A 200 -7.12 2.18 -17.58
C ARG A 200 -6.78 1.46 -16.28
N THR A 201 -6.70 2.21 -15.18
CA THR A 201 -6.46 1.62 -13.84
C THR A 201 -7.62 0.72 -13.42
N ILE A 202 -8.86 1.20 -13.57
CA ILE A 202 -10.05 0.43 -13.19
C ILE A 202 -10.24 -0.79 -14.11
N ASP A 203 -10.06 -0.64 -15.42
CA ASP A 203 -10.21 -1.72 -16.39
C ASP A 203 -9.21 -2.85 -16.10
N ALA A 204 -7.92 -2.52 -15.91
CA ALA A 204 -6.88 -3.51 -15.61
C ALA A 204 -7.12 -4.27 -14.31
N VAL A 205 -7.54 -3.57 -13.25
CA VAL A 205 -7.91 -4.20 -11.97
C VAL A 205 -9.19 -5.03 -12.13
N GLY A 206 -10.17 -4.53 -12.88
CA GLY A 206 -11.42 -5.24 -13.17
C GLY A 206 -11.20 -6.56 -13.90
N TRP A 207 -10.30 -6.59 -14.89
CA TRP A 207 -9.94 -7.84 -15.57
C TRP A 207 -9.29 -8.85 -14.61
N ALA A 208 -8.45 -8.38 -13.68
CA ALA A 208 -7.86 -9.22 -12.65
C ALA A 208 -8.91 -9.76 -11.66
N ASP A 209 -9.85 -8.91 -11.22
CA ASP A 209 -10.99 -9.30 -10.38
C ASP A 209 -11.83 -10.38 -11.06
N ASP A 210 -12.18 -10.19 -12.33
CA ASP A 210 -12.98 -11.13 -13.12
C ASP A 210 -12.27 -12.48 -13.28
N HIS A 211 -10.96 -12.46 -13.53
CA HIS A 211 -10.16 -13.69 -13.65
C HIS A 211 -10.12 -14.48 -12.33
N ILE A 212 -9.93 -13.79 -11.20
CA ILE A 212 -9.94 -14.42 -9.87
C ILE A 212 -11.32 -14.99 -9.55
N ALA A 213 -12.38 -14.24 -9.84
CA ALA A 213 -13.75 -14.70 -9.64
C ALA A 213 -14.07 -15.94 -10.49
N ALA A 214 -13.61 -15.99 -11.74
CA ALA A 214 -13.79 -17.12 -12.64
C ALA A 214 -12.98 -18.37 -12.22
N THR A 215 -11.79 -18.17 -11.66
CA THR A 215 -10.94 -19.26 -11.15
C THR A 215 -11.50 -19.85 -9.86
N GLY A 216 -12.11 -19.01 -9.03
CA GLY A 216 -12.73 -19.38 -7.76
C GLY A 216 -11.72 -19.64 -6.64
N THR A 217 -12.21 -19.65 -5.40
CA THR A 217 -11.39 -19.95 -4.21
C THR A 217 -11.41 -21.44 -3.92
N SER A 218 -10.25 -22.01 -3.55
CA SER A 218 -10.19 -23.42 -3.13
C SER A 218 -11.11 -23.68 -1.93
N THR A 219 -11.98 -24.69 -2.07
CA THR A 219 -12.85 -25.17 -0.99
C THR A 219 -12.18 -26.22 -0.10
N ALA A 220 -10.96 -26.68 -0.45
CA ALA A 220 -10.21 -27.60 0.39
C ALA A 220 -9.99 -26.96 1.77
N GLY A 221 -10.19 -27.69 2.87
CA GLY A 221 -10.05 -27.15 4.22
C GLY A 221 -11.18 -26.22 4.69
N ALA A 222 -12.15 -25.89 3.83
CA ALA A 222 -13.32 -25.13 4.23
C ALA A 222 -14.14 -25.93 5.26
N ARG A 223 -14.39 -25.31 6.40
CA ARG A 223 -15.33 -25.79 7.42
C ARG A 223 -16.00 -24.59 8.05
N ARG A 224 -17.14 -24.81 8.69
CA ARG A 224 -17.79 -23.82 9.54
C ARG A 224 -17.73 -24.31 10.98
N VAL A 225 -17.13 -23.51 11.85
CA VAL A 225 -17.16 -23.74 13.29
C VAL A 225 -18.41 -23.04 13.84
N GLY A 226 -19.06 -23.65 14.84
CA GLY A 226 -20.19 -23.03 15.52
C GLY A 226 -19.77 -21.69 16.13
N ASP A 227 -20.66 -20.71 16.10
CA ASP A 227 -20.37 -19.40 16.65
C ASP A 227 -20.14 -19.50 18.17
N LEU A 228 -19.19 -18.72 18.68
CA LEU A 228 -18.95 -18.65 20.11
C LEU A 228 -20.14 -17.96 20.79
N ASP A 229 -20.57 -18.47 21.95
CA ASP A 229 -21.55 -17.74 22.75
C ASP A 229 -20.99 -16.40 23.23
N ALA A 230 -21.85 -15.41 23.43
CA ALA A 230 -21.41 -14.04 23.72
C ALA A 230 -20.54 -13.94 24.99
N ALA A 231 -20.88 -14.69 26.05
CA ALA A 231 -20.10 -14.67 27.29
C ALA A 231 -18.72 -15.30 27.10
N TYR A 232 -18.61 -16.32 26.24
CA TYR A 232 -17.35 -16.92 25.87
C TYR A 232 -16.52 -16.01 24.96
N THR A 233 -17.14 -15.33 23.99
CA THR A 233 -16.50 -14.31 23.15
C THR A 233 -15.87 -13.21 24.00
N ASP A 234 -16.58 -12.66 24.98
CA ASP A 234 -16.03 -11.65 25.90
C ASP A 234 -14.78 -12.14 26.63
N ARG A 235 -14.79 -13.41 27.08
CA ARG A 235 -13.63 -14.02 27.75
C ARG A 235 -12.46 -14.18 26.79
N VAL A 236 -12.70 -14.62 25.56
CA VAL A 236 -11.67 -14.73 24.53
C VAL A 236 -11.05 -13.36 24.24
N LEU A 237 -11.87 -12.33 24.03
CA LEU A 237 -11.39 -10.97 23.77
C LEU A 237 -10.55 -10.41 24.93
N VAL A 238 -10.96 -10.64 26.19
CA VAL A 238 -10.17 -10.26 27.36
C VAL A 238 -8.82 -10.98 27.39
N ASN A 239 -8.79 -12.28 27.10
CA ASN A 239 -7.56 -13.05 27.04
C ASN A 239 -6.64 -12.58 25.90
N VAL A 240 -7.19 -12.35 24.72
CA VAL A 240 -6.45 -11.84 23.56
C VAL A 240 -5.87 -10.47 23.89
N ARG A 241 -6.68 -9.54 24.43
CA ARG A 241 -6.22 -8.20 24.82
C ARG A 241 -5.08 -8.28 25.82
N GLY A 242 -5.21 -9.13 26.84
CA GLY A 242 -4.16 -9.34 27.84
C GLY A 242 -2.86 -9.86 27.22
N ALA A 243 -2.96 -10.82 26.29
CA ALA A 243 -1.80 -11.40 25.63
C ALA A 243 -1.09 -10.44 24.67
N VAL A 244 -1.83 -9.65 23.88
CA VAL A 244 -1.22 -8.71 22.90
C VAL A 244 -0.78 -7.37 23.52
N SER A 245 -1.17 -7.09 24.76
CA SER A 245 -0.87 -5.81 25.43
C SER A 245 0.34 -5.86 26.38
N GLU A 246 1.19 -6.88 26.31
CA GLU A 246 2.32 -7.06 27.24
C GLU A 246 3.29 -5.87 27.23
N ARG A 247 3.56 -5.28 26.06
CA ARG A 247 4.46 -4.13 25.90
C ARG A 247 3.77 -2.78 25.85
N SER A 248 2.54 -2.73 25.35
CA SER A 248 1.80 -1.49 25.16
C SER A 248 0.30 -1.74 25.19
N HIS A 249 -0.45 -0.73 25.63
CA HIS A 249 -1.92 -0.78 25.62
C HIS A 249 -2.46 -0.99 24.21
N LYS A 250 -3.42 -1.92 24.06
CA LYS A 250 -4.16 -2.15 22.81
C LYS A 250 -5.68 -2.07 23.01
N VAL A 251 -6.35 -1.44 22.04
CA VAL A 251 -7.79 -1.59 21.78
C VAL A 251 -7.97 -2.73 20.79
N LEU A 252 -9.05 -3.49 20.96
CA LEU A 252 -9.44 -4.56 20.04
C LEU A 252 -10.69 -4.18 19.25
N LEU A 253 -10.78 -4.62 18.00
CA LEU A 253 -12.02 -4.68 17.22
C LEU A 253 -12.22 -6.11 16.70
N VAL A 254 -13.48 -6.49 16.50
CA VAL A 254 -13.86 -7.76 15.88
C VAL A 254 -14.33 -7.50 14.46
N ASP A 255 -13.82 -8.28 13.52
CA ASP A 255 -14.24 -8.29 12.13
C ASP A 255 -14.66 -9.71 11.69
N GLU A 256 -15.96 -9.87 11.51
CA GLU A 256 -16.57 -11.14 11.11
C GLU A 256 -16.43 -11.42 9.60
N ARG A 257 -15.96 -10.46 8.78
CA ARG A 257 -15.79 -10.68 7.33
C ARG A 257 -14.78 -11.79 7.03
N LEU A 258 -13.83 -12.02 7.92
CA LEU A 258 -12.83 -13.09 7.82
C LEU A 258 -13.23 -14.39 8.53
N ARG A 259 -14.50 -14.53 8.93
CA ARG A 259 -15.04 -15.73 9.58
C ARG A 259 -14.78 -17.00 8.77
N ASP A 260 -15.03 -16.94 7.47
CA ASP A 260 -14.88 -18.10 6.58
C ASP A 260 -13.41 -18.49 6.37
N VAL A 261 -12.47 -17.58 6.59
CA VAL A 261 -11.02 -17.86 6.58
C VAL A 261 -10.57 -18.40 7.94
N ALA A 262 -10.98 -17.74 9.04
CA ALA A 262 -10.61 -18.11 10.39
C ALA A 262 -11.08 -19.53 10.76
N ASP A 263 -12.23 -19.96 10.22
CA ASP A 263 -12.76 -21.29 10.49
C ASP A 263 -12.05 -22.41 9.75
N ARG A 264 -11.28 -22.13 8.68
CA ARG A 264 -10.71 -23.20 7.86
C ARG A 264 -9.76 -24.10 8.66
N SER A 265 -9.72 -25.38 8.32
CA SER A 265 -8.78 -26.31 8.96
C SER A 265 -7.33 -26.09 8.53
N ASP A 266 -7.11 -25.39 7.41
CA ASP A 266 -5.80 -25.03 6.87
C ASP A 266 -5.44 -23.56 7.10
N VAL A 267 -6.14 -22.87 8.01
CA VAL A 267 -5.91 -21.44 8.31
C VAL A 267 -4.44 -21.15 8.67
N ALA A 268 -3.79 -22.07 9.40
CA ALA A 268 -2.37 -21.96 9.75
C ALA A 268 -1.46 -21.92 8.50
N THR A 269 -1.79 -22.69 7.45
CA THR A 269 -1.07 -22.68 6.18
C THR A 269 -1.31 -21.38 5.41
N ILE A 270 -2.55 -20.87 5.43
CA ILE A 270 -2.90 -19.60 4.79
C ILE A 270 -2.11 -18.44 5.41
N VAL A 271 -2.13 -18.31 6.74
CA VAL A 271 -1.41 -17.21 7.40
C VAL A 271 0.12 -17.35 7.28
N ALA A 272 0.64 -18.56 7.11
CA ALA A 272 2.07 -18.79 6.90
C ALA A 272 2.57 -18.29 5.53
N GLY A 273 1.67 -18.13 4.55
CA GLY A 273 1.97 -17.51 3.26
C GLY A 273 2.35 -16.03 3.36
N GLY A 274 2.04 -15.39 4.49
CA GLY A 274 2.33 -13.99 4.74
C GLY A 274 1.31 -13.05 4.12
N VAL A 275 1.67 -11.77 4.04
CA VAL A 275 0.81 -10.70 3.52
C VAL A 275 1.02 -10.46 2.02
N SER A 276 -0.02 -9.98 1.34
CA SER A 276 -0.03 -9.83 -0.12
C SER A 276 0.73 -8.61 -0.64
N SER A 277 0.95 -7.58 0.18
CA SER A 277 1.61 -6.32 -0.22
C SER A 277 2.41 -5.68 0.91
N ALA A 278 3.28 -4.73 0.56
CA ALA A 278 4.05 -3.95 1.52
C ALA A 278 3.16 -3.11 2.47
N ASP A 279 2.01 -2.62 1.98
CA ASP A 279 1.04 -1.89 2.81
C ASP A 279 0.48 -2.76 3.92
N HIS A 280 0.09 -3.99 3.60
CA HIS A 280 -0.33 -4.95 4.61
C HIS A 280 0.79 -5.21 5.62
N MET A 281 2.04 -5.37 5.17
CA MET A 281 3.16 -5.57 6.07
C MET A 281 3.35 -4.39 7.05
N LEU A 282 3.15 -3.15 6.58
CA LEU A 282 3.23 -1.94 7.41
C LEU A 282 2.10 -1.85 8.45
N ARG A 283 0.90 -2.33 8.12
CA ARG A 283 -0.28 -2.22 8.99
C ARG A 283 -0.43 -3.42 9.93
N ILE A 284 -0.30 -4.62 9.40
CA ILE A 284 -0.63 -5.88 10.08
C ILE A 284 0.55 -6.83 10.29
N LYS A 285 1.77 -6.40 9.95
CA LYS A 285 3.03 -7.18 10.07
C LYS A 285 3.09 -8.33 9.05
N PRO A 286 4.20 -9.10 8.96
CA PRO A 286 4.34 -10.15 7.95
C PRO A 286 3.33 -11.30 8.06
N TRP A 287 2.74 -11.52 9.24
CA TRP A 287 1.80 -12.63 9.51
C TRP A 287 0.70 -12.20 10.47
N SER A 288 -0.39 -12.97 10.48
CA SER A 288 -1.43 -12.97 11.52
C SER A 288 -1.23 -14.14 12.49
N ALA A 289 -1.70 -14.01 13.73
CA ALA A 289 -1.75 -15.13 14.67
C ALA A 289 -3.06 -15.93 14.49
N VAL A 290 -3.04 -17.21 14.85
CA VAL A 290 -4.22 -18.08 14.85
C VAL A 290 -4.41 -18.66 16.25
N VAL A 291 -5.61 -18.52 16.81
CA VAL A 291 -5.99 -19.08 18.11
C VAL A 291 -7.01 -20.20 17.87
N GLU A 292 -6.53 -21.43 17.70
CA GLU A 292 -7.41 -22.60 17.55
C GLU A 292 -8.02 -23.07 18.88
N ASP A 293 -7.30 -22.86 19.98
CA ASP A 293 -7.76 -23.09 21.36
C ASP A 293 -8.09 -21.74 22.03
N PRO A 294 -9.39 -21.36 22.09
CA PRO A 294 -9.82 -20.10 22.71
C PRO A 294 -9.72 -20.08 24.26
N THR A 295 -9.18 -21.12 24.91
CA THR A 295 -8.89 -21.07 26.35
C THR A 295 -7.82 -20.00 26.66
N PRO A 296 -7.75 -19.48 27.90
CA PRO A 296 -6.69 -18.55 28.28
C PRO A 296 -5.28 -19.08 28.04
N ALA A 297 -5.06 -20.40 28.17
CA ALA A 297 -3.77 -21.02 27.93
C ALA A 297 -3.46 -21.10 26.42
N GLY A 298 -4.43 -21.52 25.61
CA GLY A 298 -4.30 -21.58 24.15
C GLY A 298 -4.04 -20.21 23.53
N VAL A 299 -4.79 -19.18 23.94
CA VAL A 299 -4.56 -17.79 23.49
C VAL A 299 -3.12 -17.33 23.80
N ARG A 300 -2.65 -17.53 25.04
CA ARG A 300 -1.28 -17.14 25.42
C ARG A 300 -0.23 -17.91 24.62
N ALA A 301 -0.43 -19.21 24.40
CA ALA A 301 0.49 -20.04 23.64
C ALA A 301 0.57 -19.60 22.16
N ALA A 302 -0.57 -19.31 21.53
CA ALA A 302 -0.63 -18.83 20.15
C ALA A 302 0.08 -17.47 19.99
N VAL A 303 -0.21 -16.51 20.87
CA VAL A 303 0.44 -15.18 20.84
C VAL A 303 1.94 -15.29 21.14
N ALA A 304 2.35 -16.11 22.09
CA ALA A 304 3.78 -16.34 22.38
C ALA A 304 4.51 -16.94 21.18
N THR A 305 3.90 -17.94 20.52
CA THR A 305 4.44 -18.55 19.30
C THR A 305 4.65 -17.51 18.19
N TYR A 306 3.66 -16.64 17.98
CA TYR A 306 3.78 -15.53 17.03
C TYR A 306 4.93 -14.58 17.40
N VAL A 307 5.00 -14.16 18.66
CA VAL A 307 6.00 -13.22 19.16
C VAL A 307 7.42 -13.78 18.97
N ASP A 308 7.62 -15.06 19.26
CA ASP A 308 8.91 -15.72 19.08
C ASP A 308 9.28 -15.82 17.60
N ALA A 309 8.32 -16.16 16.73
CA ALA A 309 8.54 -16.16 15.28
C ALA A 309 8.89 -14.77 14.74
N TYR A 310 8.22 -13.71 15.20
CA TYR A 310 8.49 -12.33 14.82
C TYR A 310 9.86 -11.85 15.32
N ARG A 311 10.25 -12.19 16.56
CA ARG A 311 11.61 -11.91 17.09
C ARG A 311 12.69 -12.60 16.27
N ALA A 312 12.48 -13.88 15.93
CA ALA A 312 13.41 -14.61 15.09
C ALA A 312 13.49 -14.01 13.68
N TYR A 313 12.36 -13.57 13.11
CA TYR A 313 12.32 -12.84 11.84
C TYR A 313 13.12 -11.54 11.90
N PHE A 314 12.93 -10.73 12.94
CA PHE A 314 13.67 -9.49 13.13
C PHE A 314 15.18 -9.74 13.21
N GLU A 315 15.62 -10.69 14.05
CA GLU A 315 17.05 -10.96 14.24
C GLU A 315 17.71 -11.46 12.94
N ARG A 316 17.04 -12.32 12.16
CA ARG A 316 17.54 -12.75 10.85
C ARG A 316 17.79 -11.59 9.88
N HIS A 317 16.99 -10.52 9.97
CA HIS A 317 17.05 -9.38 9.05
C HIS A 317 17.70 -8.14 9.64
N ARG A 318 18.18 -8.19 10.90
CA ARG A 318 18.76 -7.03 11.59
C ARG A 318 19.91 -6.38 10.83
N HIS A 319 20.70 -7.19 10.12
CA HIS A 319 21.82 -6.73 9.29
C HIS A 319 21.43 -5.86 8.09
N LYS A 320 20.13 -5.83 7.72
CA LYS A 320 19.60 -5.00 6.63
C LYS A 320 19.07 -3.65 7.11
N LEU A 321 18.98 -3.43 8.42
CA LEU A 321 18.43 -2.21 8.99
C LEU A 321 19.52 -1.13 9.10
N PRO A 322 19.19 0.14 8.80
CA PRO A 322 20.09 1.25 9.11
C PRO A 322 20.35 1.37 10.62
N ASP A 323 21.45 2.02 10.98
CA ASP A 323 21.77 2.29 12.37
C ASP A 323 20.65 3.08 13.07
N GLY A 324 20.36 2.72 14.33
CA GLY A 324 19.34 3.36 15.15
C GLY A 324 17.91 2.81 15.01
N PHE A 325 17.66 1.89 14.06
CA PHE A 325 16.37 1.20 13.97
C PHE A 325 16.29 0.04 14.96
N SER A 326 15.13 -0.13 15.59
CA SER A 326 14.87 -1.17 16.58
C SER A 326 13.59 -1.93 16.29
N MET A 327 13.47 -3.12 16.89
CA MET A 327 12.29 -3.96 16.72
C MET A 327 11.05 -3.25 17.25
N HIS A 328 10.03 -3.12 16.40
CA HIS A 328 8.68 -2.72 16.83
C HIS A 328 8.09 -3.71 17.84
N ASP A 329 6.98 -3.33 18.48
CA ASP A 329 6.18 -4.23 19.34
C ASP A 329 5.92 -5.57 18.63
N PRO A 330 6.35 -6.73 19.16
CA PRO A 330 6.27 -8.01 18.46
C PRO A 330 4.89 -8.68 18.57
N ALA A 331 3.94 -8.12 19.33
CA ALA A 331 2.59 -8.68 19.43
C ALA A 331 1.88 -8.66 18.05
N PRO A 332 1.04 -9.66 17.74
CA PRO A 332 0.28 -9.68 16.49
C PRO A 332 -0.72 -8.52 16.43
N THR A 333 -0.86 -7.93 15.24
CA THR A 333 -1.91 -6.93 14.97
C THR A 333 -3.25 -7.60 14.63
N VAL A 334 -3.22 -8.76 13.99
CA VAL A 334 -4.41 -9.53 13.60
C VAL A 334 -4.34 -10.92 14.21
N VAL A 335 -5.42 -11.33 14.87
CA VAL A 335 -5.59 -12.66 15.47
C VAL A 335 -6.84 -13.31 14.90
N LEU A 336 -6.70 -14.41 14.17
CA LEU A 336 -7.81 -15.20 13.67
C LEU A 336 -8.28 -16.19 14.74
N VAL A 337 -9.59 -16.21 14.99
CA VAL A 337 -10.21 -17.04 16.02
C VAL A 337 -11.39 -17.80 15.37
N PRO A 338 -11.31 -19.14 15.24
CA PRO A 338 -12.46 -19.94 14.83
C PRO A 338 -13.62 -19.73 15.79
N GLY A 339 -14.86 -19.75 15.30
CA GLY A 339 -16.02 -19.32 16.08
C GLY A 339 -16.30 -17.80 16.10
N LEU A 340 -15.34 -16.93 15.74
CA LEU A 340 -15.47 -15.47 15.85
C LEU A 340 -15.07 -14.68 14.58
N GLY A 341 -13.97 -15.01 13.90
CA GLY A 341 -13.44 -14.22 12.79
C GLY A 341 -12.08 -13.60 13.11
N ALA A 342 -11.82 -12.37 12.66
CA ALA A 342 -10.59 -11.65 12.95
C ALA A 342 -10.76 -10.72 14.17
N VAL A 343 -9.75 -10.70 15.03
CA VAL A 343 -9.61 -9.74 16.11
C VAL A 343 -8.40 -8.86 15.79
N THR A 344 -8.64 -7.58 15.56
CA THR A 344 -7.60 -6.61 15.21
C THR A 344 -7.20 -5.81 16.44
N ALA A 345 -5.92 -5.48 16.58
CA ALA A 345 -5.34 -4.86 17.75
C ALA A 345 -4.52 -3.62 17.38
N GLY A 346 -4.74 -2.51 18.07
CA GLY A 346 -3.99 -1.27 17.82
C GLY A 346 -3.88 -0.39 19.07
N PRO A 347 -2.96 0.59 19.12
CA PRO A 347 -2.84 1.52 20.23
C PRO A 347 -4.10 2.37 20.45
N ASP A 348 -4.87 2.57 19.39
CA ASP A 348 -6.13 3.30 19.37
C ASP A 348 -7.14 2.65 18.41
N HIS A 349 -8.38 3.13 18.46
CA HIS A 349 -9.47 2.65 17.61
C HIS A 349 -9.18 2.83 16.10
N ARG A 350 -8.51 3.92 15.71
CA ARG A 350 -8.23 4.19 14.29
C ARG A 350 -7.29 3.12 13.74
N THR A 351 -6.23 2.80 14.46
CA THR A 351 -5.21 1.83 14.05
C THR A 351 -5.79 0.43 14.05
N ALA A 352 -6.58 0.05 15.07
CA ALA A 352 -7.27 -1.24 15.10
C ALA A 352 -8.28 -1.40 13.94
N ARG A 353 -8.93 -0.32 13.48
CA ARG A 353 -9.86 -0.36 12.36
C ARG A 353 -9.19 -0.47 10.99
N VAL A 354 -7.96 0.04 10.87
CA VAL A 354 -7.18 -0.02 9.63
C VAL A 354 -6.53 -1.40 9.44
N ALA A 355 -6.15 -2.04 10.56
CA ALA A 355 -5.67 -3.41 10.60
C ALA A 355 -6.77 -4.41 10.25
#